data_AF-A0A645GYT3-F1
#
_entry.id   AF-A0A645GYT3-F1
#
_cell.length_a   1.000
_cell.length_b   1.000
_cell.length_c   1.000
_cell.angle_alpha   90.00
_cell.angle_beta   90.00
_cell.angle_gamma   90.00
#
_symmetry.space_group_name_H-M   'P 1'
#
loop_
_entity.id
_entity.type
_entity.pdbx_description
1 polymer ?
#
loop_
_entity_poly.entity_id
_entity_poly.type
_entity_poly.pdbx_seq_one_letter_code
_entity_poly.pdbx_strand_id
1 'polypeptide(L)' 'MAQEKLAIILGTEGNGLAPNTVAHCDYTACIPMSHNVDSLNVAAASAVAFWQLRAR' A
#
# COMPACT_ATOMS: atom_id res chain seq x y z
N MET A 1 -4.52 -5.40 -16.18
CA MET A 1 -4.51 -6.88 -16.16
C MET A 1 -4.32 -7.33 -14.72
N ALA A 2 -4.96 -8.41 -14.28
CA ALA A 2 -4.73 -8.96 -12.95
C ALA A 2 -3.39 -9.73 -12.94
N GLN A 3 -2.54 -9.47 -11.96
CA GLN A 3 -1.27 -10.19 -11.80
C GLN A 3 -1.55 -11.60 -11.26
N GLU A 4 -0.96 -12.64 -11.86
CA GLU A 4 -1.14 -14.03 -11.41
C GLU A 4 -0.65 -14.24 -9.96
N LYS A 5 0.46 -13.58 -9.60
CA LYS A 5 1.02 -13.57 -8.25
C LYS A 5 1.29 -12.13 -7.84
N LEU A 6 0.34 -11.53 -7.12
CA LEU A 6 0.45 -10.16 -6.65
C LEU A 6 1.11 -10.10 -5.27
N ALA A 7 2.24 -9.39 -5.17
CA ALA A 7 2.83 -9.00 -3.90
C ALA A 7 2.37 -7.57 -3.56
N ILE A 8 1.96 -7.36 -2.30
CA ILE A 8 1.67 -6.03 -1.77
C ILE A 8 2.69 -5.74 -0.68
N ILE A 9 3.47 -4.68 -0.89
CA ILE A 9 4.53 -4.26 0.03
C ILE A 9 4.01 -3.08 0.83
N LEU A 10 4.05 -3.19 2.17
CA LEU A 10 3.57 -2.16 3.09
C LEU A 10 4.70 -1.77 4.03
N GLY A 11 4.81 -0.46 4.28
CA GLY A 11 5.83 0.12 5.14
C GLY A 11 5.52 0.01 6.62
N THR A 12 6.51 0.37 7.43
CA THR A 12 6.34 0.49 8.89
C THR A 12 5.73 1.85 9.26
N GLU A 13 5.10 1.95 10.44
CA GLU A 13 4.41 3.17 10.91
C GLU A 13 5.31 4.41 11.09
N GLY A 14 6.63 4.24 11.07
CA GLY A 14 7.60 5.34 11.14
C GLY A 14 8.09 5.75 9.75
N ASN A 15 9.12 5.06 9.26
CA ASN A 15 9.82 5.45 8.03
C ASN A 15 9.14 4.96 6.74
N GLY A 16 8.00 4.28 6.84
CA GLY A 16 7.33 3.70 5.68
C GLY A 16 8.19 2.65 4.97
N LEU A 17 8.26 2.75 3.64
CA LEU A 17 9.08 1.91 2.77
C LEU A 17 10.39 2.61 2.43
N ALA A 18 11.49 1.86 2.37
CA ALA A 18 12.75 2.39 1.89
C ALA A 18 12.59 2.86 0.42
N PRO A 19 13.19 4.00 0.03
CA PRO A 19 13.07 4.50 -1.35
C PRO A 19 13.49 3.48 -2.41
N ASN A 20 14.53 2.67 -2.13
CA ASN A 20 14.96 1.61 -3.03
C ASN A 20 13.89 0.51 -3.19
N THR A 21 13.19 0.14 -2.12
CA THR A 21 12.07 -0.82 -2.19
C THR A 21 10.97 -0.31 -3.11
N VAL A 22 10.60 0.97 -2.98
CA VAL A 22 9.60 1.61 -3.84
C VAL A 22 10.05 1.64 -5.31
N ALA A 23 11.33 1.96 -5.56
CA ALA A 23 11.90 1.99 -6.91
C ALA A 23 11.92 0.63 -7.62
N HIS A 24 11.91 -0.47 -6.86
CA HIS A 24 11.82 -1.84 -7.39
C HIS A 24 10.38 -2.35 -7.56
N CYS A 25 9.36 -1.61 -7.13
CA CYS A 25 7.97 -1.99 -7.34
C CYS A 25 7.52 -1.67 -8.77
N ASP A 26 6.79 -2.59 -9.40
CA ASP A 26 6.16 -2.35 -10.70
C ASP A 26 5.12 -1.22 -10.64
N TYR A 27 4.47 -1.07 -9.49
CA TYR A 27 3.43 -0.07 -9.24
C TYR A 27 3.60 0.57 -7.87
N THR A 28 3.22 1.84 -7.78
CA THR A 28 3.07 2.55 -6.52
C THR A 28 1.63 3.05 -6.40
N ALA A 29 1.05 2.89 -5.22
CA ALA A 29 -0.31 3.32 -4.92
C ALA A 29 -0.35 4.03 -3.57
N CYS A 30 -1.26 4.98 -3.44
CA CYS A 30 -1.45 5.77 -2.23
C CYS A 30 -2.94 5.79 -1.88
N ILE A 31 -3.25 5.62 -0.59
CA ILE A 31 -4.60 5.90 -0.08
C ILE A 31 -4.64 7.40 0.19
N PRO A 32 -5.50 8.19 -0.49
CA PRO A 32 -5.59 9.61 -0.24
C PRO A 32 -6.03 9.87 1.20
N MET A 33 -5.19 10.56 1.97
CA MET A 33 -5.56 10.99 3.32
C MET A 33 -6.42 12.25 3.27
N SER A 34 -7.13 12.54 4.37
CA SER A 34 -7.99 13.72 4.50
C SER A 34 -7.92 14.26 5.93
N HIS A 35 -8.39 15.50 6.14
CA HIS A 35 -8.52 16.13 7.47
C HIS A 35 -7.21 16.19 8.29
N ASN A 36 -6.08 16.45 7.63
CA ASN A 36 -4.75 16.50 8.26
C ASN A 36 -4.32 15.20 8.96
N VAL A 37 -4.89 14.06 8.58
CA VAL A 37 -4.37 12.75 8.97
C VAL A 37 -3.16 12.44 8.09
N ASP A 38 -2.03 12.12 8.72
CA ASP A 38 -0.77 11.85 8.00
C ASP A 38 -0.78 10.46 7.35
N SER A 39 -1.21 9.44 8.10
CA SER A 39 -1.30 8.06 7.60
C SER A 39 -2.32 7.22 8.36
N LEU A 40 -2.68 6.08 7.76
CA LEU A 40 -3.37 5.00 8.46
C LEU A 40 -2.34 4.06 9.09
N ASN A 41 -2.73 3.39 10.18
CA ASN A 41 -1.94 2.25 10.65
C ASN A 41 -1.85 1.16 9.56
N VAL A 42 -0.81 0.34 9.63
CA VAL A 42 -0.51 -0.63 8.57
C VAL A 42 -1.64 -1.66 8.37
N ALA A 43 -2.33 -2.03 9.46
CA ALA A 43 -3.45 -2.96 9.41
C ALA A 43 -4.63 -2.38 8.60
N ALA A 44 -5.02 -1.13 8.86
CA ALA A 44 -6.09 -0.44 8.16
C ALA A 44 -5.73 -0.20 6.68
N ALA A 45 -4.49 0.22 6.40
CA ALA A 45 -4.01 0.37 5.03
C ALA A 45 -4.04 -0.97 4.26
N SER A 46 -3.61 -2.06 4.90
CA SER A 46 -3.66 -3.40 4.30
C SER A 46 -5.10 -3.85 4.00
N ALA A 47 -6.04 -3.59 4.91
CA ALA A 47 -7.44 -3.96 4.74
C ALA A 47 -8.07 -3.25 3.53
N VAL A 48 -7.80 -1.95 3.36
CA VAL A 48 -8.25 -1.18 2.19
C VAL A 48 -7.64 -1.73 0.90
N ALA A 49 -6.32 -1.98 0.89
CA ALA A 49 -5.63 -2.53 -0.27
C ALA A 49 -6.19 -3.91 -0.68
N PHE A 50 -6.36 -4.82 0.27
CA PHE A 50 -6.91 -6.14 0.01
C PHE A 50 -8.36 -6.07 -0.45
N TRP A 51 -9.19 -5.23 0.16
CA TRP A 51 -10.56 -5.04 -0.30
C TRP A 51 -10.58 -4.54 -1.73
N GLN A 52 -9.76 -3.55 -2.09
CA GLN A 52 -9.73 -2.99 -3.44
C GLN A 52 -9.22 -3.99 -4.49
N LEU A 53 -8.25 -4.83 -4.11
CA LEU A 53 -7.55 -5.75 -5.02
C LEU A 53 -8.14 -7.17 -5.02
N ARG A 54 -9.15 -7.46 -4.19
CA ARG A 54 -9.81 -8.76 -4.15
C ARG A 54 -10.34 -9.17 -5.53
N ALA A 55 -10.30 -10.46 -5.81
CA ALA A 55 -11.00 -11.01 -6.97
C ALA A 55 -12.48 -10.64 -6.90
N ARG A 56 -13.04 -10.22 -8.04
CA ARG A 56 -14.48 -9.97 -8.17
C ARG A 56 -15.21 -11.25 -8.50
#